data_AF-A0A7S0M8S7-F1
#
_entry.id   AF-A0A7S0M8S7-F1
#
_cell.length_a   1.000
_cell.length_b   1.000
_cell.length_c   1.000
_cell.angle_alpha   90.00
_cell.angle_beta   90.00
_cell.angle_gamma   90.00
#
_symmetry.space_group_name_H-M   'P 1'
#
loop_
_entity.id
_entity.type
_entity.pdbx_description
1 polymer ?
#
loop_
_entity_poly.entity_id
_entity_poly.type
_entity_poly.pdbx_seq_one_letter_code
_entity_poly.pdbx_strand_id
1 'polypeptide(L)'
;VDFGGMAFFPKIDADMIIATSRSLEESGNIILAITLVQGVCALETMLPQEHVRLRIRAADLMQEYTNNHEQARCNLVNAIHLLEGQTSSVKFNTMRAGIHLRLAESHARTEQDLSSAWRDVESANQVVLEARLNDLLPAVH
;
A
#
# COMPACT_ATOMS: atom_id res chain seq x y z
N VAL A 1 -11.00 14.57 -41.77
CA VAL A 1 -9.61 14.66 -41.25
C VAL A 1 -9.73 14.47 -39.76
N ASP A 2 -9.27 13.33 -39.28
CA ASP A 2 -9.44 12.83 -37.93
C ASP A 2 -8.05 12.76 -37.31
N PHE A 3 -7.81 13.55 -36.26
CA PHE A 3 -6.70 13.38 -35.31
C PHE A 3 -7.13 14.04 -34.00
N GLY A 4 -7.92 13.29 -33.23
CA GLY A 4 -8.20 13.59 -31.83
C GLY A 4 -6.89 13.65 -31.04
N GLY A 5 -6.65 14.80 -30.41
CA GLY A 5 -5.54 14.99 -29.49
C GLY A 5 -5.71 14.07 -28.28
N MET A 6 -4.97 12.97 -28.25
CA MET A 6 -4.71 12.27 -27.00
C MET A 6 -3.86 13.20 -26.13
N ALA A 7 -4.46 13.75 -25.08
CA ALA A 7 -3.72 14.36 -24.00
C ALA A 7 -2.76 13.30 -23.43
N PHE A 8 -1.47 13.46 -23.71
CA PHE A 8 -0.42 12.63 -23.16
C PHE A 8 -0.24 13.04 -21.69
N PHE A 9 -1.06 12.48 -20.80
CA PHE A 9 -0.82 12.65 -19.37
C PHE A 9 0.49 11.93 -19.03
N PRO A 10 1.48 12.62 -18.45
CA PRO A 10 2.70 11.95 -18.03
C PRO A 10 2.31 10.85 -17.04
N LYS A 11 2.72 9.61 -17.33
CA LYS A 11 2.51 8.48 -16.44
C LYS A 11 3.24 8.77 -15.14
N ILE A 12 2.49 9.01 -14.07
CA ILE A 12 3.07 9.24 -12.74
C ILE A 12 3.58 7.89 -12.24
N ASP A 13 4.89 7.79 -12.04
CA ASP A 13 5.52 6.58 -11.51
C ASP A 13 5.59 6.66 -9.98
N ALA A 14 5.04 5.66 -9.30
CA ALA A 14 5.12 5.54 -7.84
C ALA A 14 6.57 5.53 -7.35
N ASP A 15 7.51 4.96 -8.11
CA ASP A 15 8.93 4.92 -7.73
C ASP A 15 9.52 6.32 -7.59
N MET A 16 9.23 7.20 -8.55
CA MET A 16 9.71 8.59 -8.52
C MET A 16 9.12 9.36 -7.32
N ILE A 17 7.83 9.18 -7.05
CA ILE A 17 7.16 9.85 -5.93
C ILE A 17 7.67 9.33 -4.58
N ILE A 18 7.87 8.02 -4.44
CA ILE A 18 8.43 7.42 -3.22
C ILE A 18 9.87 7.89 -3.00
N ALA A 19 10.70 7.92 -4.05
CA ALA A 19 12.07 8.42 -3.95
C ALA A 19 12.10 9.91 -3.55
N THR A 20 11.24 10.73 -4.15
CA THR A 20 11.13 12.16 -3.81
C THR A 20 10.64 12.34 -2.36
N SER A 21 9.64 11.56 -1.93
CA SER A 21 9.15 11.56 -0.56
C SER A 21 10.25 11.20 0.45
N ARG A 22 11.12 10.24 0.14
CA ARG A 22 12.27 9.89 0.99
C ARG A 22 13.30 10.99 1.07
N SER A 23 13.64 11.62 -0.07
CA SER A 23 14.56 12.77 -0.07
C SER A 23 14.04 13.94 0.78
N LEU A 24 12.72 14.18 0.74
CA LEU A 24 12.08 15.17 1.61
C LEU A 24 12.11 14.76 3.09
N GLU A 25 11.88 13.48 3.40
CA GLU A 25 11.96 12.94 4.75
C GLU A 25 13.38 13.06 5.33
N GLU A 26 14.40 12.64 4.58
CA GLU A 26 15.82 12.71 4.95
C GLU A 26 16.30 14.16 5.19
N SER A 27 15.70 15.13 4.50
CA SER A 27 15.98 16.56 4.70
C SER A 27 15.16 17.21 5.82
N GLY A 28 14.34 16.45 6.55
CA GLY A 28 13.49 16.94 7.64
C GLY A 28 12.20 17.62 7.17
N ASN A 29 11.90 17.63 5.87
CA ASN A 29 10.70 18.21 5.29
C ASN A 29 9.50 17.25 5.34
N ILE A 30 9.18 16.75 6.54
CA ILE A 30 8.20 15.69 6.76
C ILE A 30 6.80 16.05 6.25
N ILE A 31 6.35 17.28 6.49
CA ILE A 31 5.03 17.75 6.03
C ILE A 31 4.96 17.68 4.50
N LEU A 32 6.02 18.11 3.79
CA LEU A 32 6.06 18.04 2.33
C LEU A 32 6.13 16.59 1.84
N ALA A 33 6.88 15.72 2.52
CA ALA A 33 6.91 14.29 2.19
C ALA A 33 5.51 13.65 2.28
N ILE A 34 4.74 14.01 3.32
CA ILE A 34 3.36 13.59 3.52
C ILE A 34 2.44 14.16 2.45
N THR A 35 2.44 15.48 2.26
CA THR A 35 1.56 16.18 1.32
C THR A 35 1.79 15.71 -0.11
N LEU A 36 3.04 15.46 -0.50
CA LEU A 36 3.39 14.91 -1.81
C LEU A 36 2.71 13.55 -2.03
N VAL A 37 2.89 12.61 -1.12
CA VAL A 37 2.36 11.24 -1.28
C VAL A 37 0.83 11.26 -1.24
N GLN A 38 0.22 11.98 -0.29
CA GLN A 38 -1.24 12.09 -0.20
C GLN A 38 -1.86 12.77 -1.42
N GLY A 39 -1.23 13.84 -1.91
CA GLY A 39 -1.69 14.56 -3.10
C GLY A 39 -1.71 13.66 -4.34
N VAL A 40 -0.69 12.81 -4.50
CA VAL A 40 -0.65 11.85 -5.61
C VAL A 40 -1.65 10.70 -5.40
N CYS A 41 -1.82 10.19 -4.17
CA CYS A 41 -2.84 9.17 -3.87
C CYS A 41 -4.28 9.60 -4.23
N ALA A 42 -4.55 10.90 -4.26
CA ALA A 42 -5.87 11.44 -4.66
C ALA A 42 -6.10 11.42 -6.18
N LEU A 43 -5.08 11.15 -6.99
CA LEU A 43 -5.17 11.13 -8.46
C LEU A 43 -5.60 9.74 -8.96
N GLU A 44 -6.70 9.66 -9.72
CA GLU A 44 -7.22 8.40 -10.26
C GLU A 44 -6.43 7.85 -11.47
N THR A 45 -5.32 8.49 -11.86
CA THR A 45 -4.63 8.23 -13.13
C THR A 45 -3.55 7.13 -13.07
N MET A 46 -3.27 6.56 -11.89
CA MET A 46 -2.21 5.55 -11.70
C MET A 46 -2.75 4.12 -11.73
N LEU A 47 -1.87 3.15 -12.00
CA LEU A 47 -2.24 1.74 -11.94
C LEU A 47 -2.53 1.31 -10.49
N PRO A 48 -3.43 0.34 -10.23
CA PRO A 48 -3.78 -0.10 -8.88
C PRO A 48 -2.55 -0.46 -8.01
N GLN A 49 -1.56 -1.13 -8.61
CA GLN A 49 -0.31 -1.49 -7.92
C GLN A 49 0.56 -0.29 -7.54
N GLU A 50 0.54 0.79 -8.33
CA GLU A 50 1.26 2.02 -8.02
C GLU A 50 0.56 2.75 -6.87
N HIS A 51 -0.77 2.79 -6.90
CA HIS A 51 -1.60 3.28 -5.80
C HIS A 51 -1.36 2.55 -4.49
N VAL A 52 -1.29 1.22 -4.52
CA VAL A 52 -0.99 0.39 -3.34
C VAL A 52 0.33 0.81 -2.70
N ARG A 53 1.39 0.97 -3.50
CA ARG A 53 2.72 1.35 -3.00
C ARG A 53 2.72 2.74 -2.38
N LEU A 54 2.03 3.70 -2.99
CA LEU A 54 1.89 5.05 -2.44
C LEU A 54 1.07 5.07 -1.15
N ARG A 55 0.00 4.27 -1.07
CA ARG A 55 -0.81 4.15 0.15
C ARG A 55 -0.04 3.51 1.31
N ILE A 56 0.81 2.52 1.04
CA ILE A 56 1.73 1.96 2.04
C ILE A 56 2.67 3.06 2.54
N ARG A 57 3.32 3.81 1.64
CA ARG A 57 4.21 4.90 2.03
C ARG A 57 3.48 6.00 2.82
N ALA A 58 2.25 6.36 2.42
CA ALA A 58 1.44 7.32 3.16
C ALA A 58 1.14 6.82 4.57
N ALA A 59 0.81 5.53 4.73
CA ALA A 59 0.56 4.92 6.03
C ALA A 59 1.81 4.93 6.92
N ASP A 60 2.97 4.52 6.38
CA ASP A 60 4.23 4.51 7.11
C ASP A 60 4.55 5.93 7.64
N LEU A 61 4.43 6.98 6.80
CA LEU A 61 4.66 8.37 7.20
C LEU A 61 3.68 8.86 8.28
N MET A 62 2.39 8.48 8.17
CA MET A 62 1.36 8.86 9.16
C MET A 62 1.66 8.24 10.52
N GLN A 63 2.02 6.95 10.55
CA GLN A 63 2.33 6.24 11.79
C GLN A 63 3.58 6.81 12.45
N GLU A 64 4.65 7.01 11.67
CA GLU A 64 5.96 7.35 12.22
C GLU A 64 6.04 8.80 12.69
N TYR A 65 5.48 9.74 11.93
CA TYR A 65 5.70 11.15 12.19
C TYR A 65 4.51 11.92 12.75
N THR A 66 3.29 11.37 12.62
CA THR A 66 2.08 12.06 13.07
C THR A 66 1.33 11.32 14.16
N ASN A 67 1.70 10.07 14.46
CA ASN A 67 0.93 9.14 15.30
C ASN A 67 -0.54 9.02 14.87
N ASN A 68 -0.85 9.33 13.60
CA ASN A 68 -2.21 9.23 13.06
C ASN A 68 -2.47 7.80 12.58
N HIS A 69 -2.61 6.89 13.55
CA HIS A 69 -2.85 5.48 13.31
C HIS A 69 -4.15 5.21 12.57
N GLU A 70 -5.18 6.06 12.75
CA GLU A 70 -6.45 5.92 12.05
C GLU A 70 -6.29 6.17 10.54
N GLN A 71 -5.68 7.29 10.17
CA GLN A 71 -5.44 7.60 8.75
C GLN A 71 -4.50 6.58 8.09
N ALA A 72 -3.52 6.06 8.84
CA ALA A 72 -2.66 4.99 8.37
C ALA A 72 -3.45 3.72 8.06
N ARG A 73 -4.33 3.28 8.96
CA ARG A 73 -5.23 2.13 8.74
C ARG A 73 -6.13 2.36 7.52
N CYS A 74 -6.75 3.54 7.38
CA CYS A 74 -7.55 3.85 6.21
C CYS A 74 -6.77 3.71 4.90
N ASN A 75 -5.51 4.15 4.86
CA ASN A 75 -4.66 3.98 3.68
C ASN A 75 -4.36 2.50 3.38
N LEU A 76 -4.07 1.71 4.41
CA LEU A 76 -3.75 0.28 4.28
C LEU A 76 -4.99 -0.55 3.85
N VAL A 77 -6.17 -0.29 4.41
CA VAL A 77 -7.42 -0.95 4.00
C VAL A 77 -7.74 -0.64 2.53
N ASN A 78 -7.61 0.62 2.11
CA ASN A 78 -7.77 0.99 0.71
C ASN A 78 -6.75 0.29 -0.20
N ALA A 79 -5.51 0.07 0.28
CA ALA A 79 -4.51 -0.70 -0.46
C ALA A 79 -4.91 -2.17 -0.61
N ILE A 80 -5.53 -2.79 0.40
CA ILE A 80 -6.07 -4.16 0.29
C ILE A 80 -7.16 -4.22 -0.78
N HIS A 81 -8.12 -3.30 -0.77
CA HIS A 81 -9.21 -3.29 -1.76
C HIS A 81 -8.72 -3.17 -3.20
N LEU A 82 -7.65 -2.43 -3.44
CA LEU A 82 -7.01 -2.34 -4.76
C LEU A 82 -6.36 -3.67 -5.21
N LEU A 83 -6.02 -4.54 -4.27
CA LEU A 83 -5.42 -5.85 -4.52
C LEU A 83 -6.44 -6.99 -4.62
N GLU A 84 -7.65 -6.84 -4.06
CA GLU A 84 -8.71 -7.87 -4.08
C GLU A 84 -9.15 -8.27 -5.50
N GLY A 85 -9.08 -7.34 -6.46
CA GLY A 85 -9.42 -7.60 -7.86
C GLY A 85 -8.26 -8.13 -8.72
N GLN A 86 -7.08 -8.35 -8.14
CA GLN A 86 -5.89 -8.77 -8.89
C GLN A 86 -5.71 -10.29 -8.87
N THR A 87 -5.21 -10.87 -9.96
CA THR A 87 -4.91 -12.30 -10.03
C THR A 87 -3.89 -12.69 -8.95
N SER A 88 -4.09 -13.83 -8.29
CA SER A 88 -3.18 -14.30 -7.24
C SER A 88 -1.80 -14.56 -7.84
N SER A 89 -0.86 -13.65 -7.58
CA SER A 89 0.55 -13.78 -7.91
C SER A 89 1.38 -13.68 -6.65
N VAL A 90 2.58 -14.29 -6.64
CA VAL A 90 3.52 -14.19 -5.51
C VAL A 90 3.76 -12.73 -5.11
N LYS A 91 3.89 -11.83 -6.09
CA LYS A 91 4.07 -10.38 -5.86
C LYS A 91 2.86 -9.76 -5.16
N PHE A 92 1.64 -10.04 -5.62
CA PHE A 92 0.42 -9.49 -5.01
C PHE A 92 0.16 -10.08 -3.62
N ASN A 93 0.40 -11.37 -3.42
CA ASN A 93 0.26 -12.00 -2.11
C ASN A 93 1.30 -11.46 -1.12
N THR A 94 2.53 -11.23 -1.55
CA THR A 94 3.56 -10.60 -0.71
C THR A 94 3.15 -9.19 -0.28
N MET A 95 2.59 -8.38 -1.19
CA MET A 95 2.08 -7.06 -0.84
C MET A 95 0.89 -7.15 0.13
N ARG A 96 -0.09 -8.03 -0.11
CA ARG A 96 -1.24 -8.25 0.78
C ARG A 96 -0.80 -8.65 2.19
N ALA A 97 0.09 -9.64 2.31
CA ALA A 97 0.64 -10.06 3.60
C ALA A 97 1.37 -8.90 4.32
N GLY A 98 2.19 -8.15 3.57
CA GLY A 98 2.90 -6.98 4.11
C GLY A 98 1.99 -5.83 4.56
N ILE A 99 0.82 -5.67 3.94
CA ILE A 99 -0.19 -4.68 4.36
C ILE A 99 -0.89 -5.15 5.65
N HIS A 100 -1.28 -6.42 5.74
CA HIS A 100 -1.87 -6.96 6.97
C HIS A 100 -0.92 -6.87 8.17
N LEU A 101 0.38 -7.15 8.00
CA LEU A 101 1.35 -6.96 9.10
C LEU A 101 1.46 -5.50 9.55
N ARG A 102 1.36 -4.53 8.62
CA ARG A 102 1.33 -3.10 8.96
C ARG A 102 0.04 -2.68 9.66
N LEU A 103 -1.10 -3.26 9.28
CA LEU A 103 -2.36 -3.05 10.01
C LEU A 103 -2.24 -3.58 11.44
N ALA A 104 -1.72 -4.79 11.61
CA ALA A 104 -1.47 -5.39 12.91
C ALA A 104 -0.60 -4.50 13.79
N GLU A 105 0.51 -3.99 13.24
CA GLU A 105 1.38 -3.04 13.93
C GLU A 105 0.63 -1.75 14.30
N SER A 106 -0.16 -1.19 13.39
CA SER A 106 -0.94 0.02 13.64
C SER A 106 -1.94 -0.15 14.78
N HIS A 107 -2.60 -1.31 14.87
CA HIS A 107 -3.54 -1.64 15.94
C HIS A 107 -2.79 -1.85 17.27
N ALA A 108 -1.68 -2.60 17.24
CA ALA A 108 -0.87 -2.88 18.43
C ALA A 108 -0.28 -1.61 19.06
N ARG A 109 0.18 -0.64 18.24
CA ARG A 109 0.75 0.64 18.72
C ARG A 109 -0.25 1.51 19.49
N THR A 110 -1.55 1.34 19.25
CA THR A 110 -2.58 2.05 20.01
C THR A 110 -2.93 1.37 21.33
N GLU A 111 -2.43 0.15 21.59
CA GLU A 111 -2.66 -0.72 22.76
C GLU A 111 -4.14 -1.04 23.09
N GLN A 112 -5.09 -0.42 22.40
CA GLN A 112 -6.53 -0.52 22.63
C GLN A 112 -7.20 -1.63 21.81
N ASP A 113 -6.50 -2.19 20.83
CA ASP A 113 -7.10 -3.09 19.82
C ASP A 113 -6.21 -4.29 19.45
N LEU A 114 -5.74 -5.02 20.48
CA LEU A 114 -4.92 -6.22 20.28
C LEU A 114 -5.67 -7.35 19.55
N SER A 115 -6.99 -7.42 19.70
CA SER A 115 -7.82 -8.41 18.99
C SER A 115 -7.81 -8.19 17.48
N SER A 116 -7.91 -6.94 17.02
CA SER A 116 -7.80 -6.65 15.58
C SER A 116 -6.36 -6.84 15.10
N ALA A 117 -5.37 -6.46 15.91
CA ALA A 117 -3.98 -6.73 15.59
C ALA A 117 -3.71 -8.23 15.35
N TRP A 118 -4.26 -9.10 16.21
CA TRP A 118 -4.14 -10.54 16.05
C TRP A 118 -4.85 -11.05 14.78
N ARG A 119 -6.06 -10.56 14.51
CA ARG A 119 -6.81 -10.91 13.29
C ARG A 119 -6.05 -10.55 12.02
N ASP A 120 -5.35 -9.41 12.02
CA ASP A 120 -4.52 -9.00 10.90
C ASP A 120 -3.29 -9.91 10.72
N VAL A 121 -2.67 -10.37 11.81
CA VAL A 121 -1.60 -11.38 11.76
C VAL A 121 -2.11 -12.70 11.17
N GLU A 122 -3.28 -13.17 11.60
CA GLU A 122 -3.92 -14.37 11.03
C GLU A 122 -4.20 -14.21 9.53
N SER A 123 -4.70 -13.04 9.12
CA SER A 123 -4.93 -12.72 7.71
C SER A 123 -3.64 -12.73 6.90
N ALA A 124 -2.55 -12.16 7.43
CA ALA A 124 -1.24 -12.22 6.80
C ALA A 124 -0.74 -13.67 6.61
N ASN A 125 -0.88 -14.50 7.64
CA ASN A 125 -0.51 -15.92 7.58
C ASN A 125 -1.34 -16.68 6.53
N GLN A 126 -2.65 -16.43 6.46
CA GLN A 126 -3.53 -17.02 5.47
C GLN A 126 -3.10 -16.68 4.03
N VAL A 127 -2.75 -15.42 3.76
CA VAL A 127 -2.25 -14.99 2.45
C VAL A 127 -0.94 -15.71 2.07
N VAL A 128 -0.04 -15.93 3.04
CA VAL A 128 1.20 -16.69 2.81
C VAL A 128 0.90 -18.16 2.49
N LEU A 129 -0.05 -18.78 3.20
CA LEU A 129 -0.48 -20.15 2.93
C LEU A 129 -1.11 -20.28 1.54
N GLU A 130 -1.97 -19.34 1.14
CA GLU A 130 -2.55 -19.27 -0.20
C GLU A 130 -1.49 -19.17 -1.30
N ALA A 131 -0.48 -18.30 -1.11
CA ALA A 131 0.63 -18.17 -2.05
C ALA A 131 1.40 -19.48 -2.22
N ARG A 132 1.74 -20.15 -1.11
CA ARG A 132 2.44 -21.44 -1.13
C ARG A 132 1.61 -22.54 -1.81
N LEU A 133 0.31 -22.59 -1.58
CA LEU A 133 -0.58 -23.54 -2.24
C LEU A 133 -0.62 -23.30 -3.76
N ASN A 134 -0.69 -22.04 -4.18
CA ASN A 134 -0.66 -21.67 -5.61
C ASN A 134 0.67 -22.04 -6.28
N ASP A 135 1.79 -21.97 -5.56
CA ASP A 135 3.08 -22.42 -6.07
C ASP A 135 3.17 -23.96 -6.20
N LEU A 136 2.45 -24.71 -5.35
CA LEU A 136 2.44 -26.17 -5.34
C LEU A 136 1.41 -26.80 -6.29
N LEU A 137 0.30 -26.11 -6.56
CA LEU A 137 -0.82 -26.58 -7.40
C LEU A 137 -0.42 -27.05 -8.82
N PRO A 138 0.52 -26.39 -9.54
CA PRO A 138 0.99 -26.85 -10.85
C PRO A 138 1.83 -28.13 -10.80
N ALA A 139 2.40 -28.48 -9.65
CA ALA A 139 3.17 -29.72 -9.48
C ALA A 139 2.27 -30.92 -9.10
N VAL A 140 1.04 -30.65 -8.67
CA VAL A 140 0.04 -31.65 -8.26
C VAL A 140 -0.91 -32.00 -9.42
N HIS A 141 -1.17 -31.06 -10.34
CA HIS A 141 -1.93 -31.29 -11.58
C HIS A 141 -1.07 -31.97 -12.64
#